data_AF-A0A2G5HR83-F1
#
_entry.id   AF-A0A2G5HR83-F1
#
_cell.length_a   1.000
_cell.length_b   1.000
_cell.length_c   1.000
_cell.angle_alpha   90.00
_cell.angle_beta   90.00
_cell.angle_gamma   90.00
#
_symmetry.space_group_name_H-M   'P 1'
#
loop_
_entity.id
_entity.type
_entity.pdbx_description
1 polymer ?
#
loop_
_entity_poly.entity_id
_entity_poly.type
_entity_poly.pdbx_seq_one_letter_code
_entity_poly.pdbx_strand_id
1 'polypeptide(L)'
;MHFPLAIAAIALFLASTSAHMQLFYPAPFNASNNPHRTSTTADPYLEFPYNCCGDKDRWMYPCRGYESLLNTPDGAPTATWRAGDSANFILWGPTSLGGNHYGGSCQIGFSTDGGSTFHVATSYEGNCPHRNNGVGPEGQNFEFVVPSDLAPGVQLFAWIWYNREQELNMNCAAVEIVAPEAPIGYARDTRSSASTSMPFDARPLMFVADNGNDCETPHSTAELKFPEPGPEVVVGDGVYPLELPKGACGQKEMLAKQGYYVESRGDEY
;
A
#
# COMPACT_ATOMS: atom_id res chain seq x y z
N MET A 1 36.19 20.08 53.99
CA MET A 1 34.81 20.54 53.71
C MET A 1 34.48 20.16 52.28
N HIS A 2 33.42 19.35 52.11
CA HIS A 2 33.08 18.63 50.89
C HIS A 2 32.56 19.56 49.78
N PHE A 3 33.07 19.40 48.56
CA PHE A 3 32.42 19.91 47.35
C PHE A 3 31.39 18.87 46.88
N PRO A 4 30.11 19.21 46.71
CA PRO A 4 29.16 18.29 46.10
C PRO A 4 29.38 18.30 44.58
N LEU A 5 29.70 17.13 44.03
CA LEU A 5 29.62 16.89 42.59
C LEU A 5 28.13 16.89 42.20
N ALA A 6 27.69 17.91 41.45
CA ALA A 6 26.38 17.89 40.81
C ALA A 6 26.47 17.00 39.57
N ILE A 7 25.96 15.77 39.66
CA ILE A 7 25.78 14.89 38.50
C ILE A 7 24.49 15.31 37.80
N ALA A 8 24.61 15.98 36.66
CA ALA A 8 23.47 16.23 35.77
C ALA A 8 23.13 14.94 35.01
N ALA A 9 22.03 14.28 35.38
CA ALA A 9 21.50 13.16 34.62
C ALA A 9 20.86 13.68 33.33
N ILE A 10 21.51 13.45 32.18
CA ILE A 10 20.92 13.66 30.86
C ILE A 10 19.98 12.47 30.61
N ALA A 11 18.67 12.70 30.77
CA ALA A 11 17.67 11.75 30.30
C ALA A 11 17.63 11.82 28.76
N LEU A 12 18.19 10.80 28.10
CA LEU A 12 17.91 10.55 26.69
C LEU A 12 16.43 10.16 26.59
N PHE A 13 15.59 11.10 26.16
CA PHE A 13 14.28 10.75 25.64
C PHE A 13 14.52 10.00 24.33
N LEU A 14 14.42 8.68 24.38
CA LEU A 14 14.16 7.88 23.18
C LEU A 14 12.83 8.38 22.63
N ALA A 15 12.88 9.21 21.59
CA ALA A 15 11.69 9.53 20.83
C ALA A 15 11.22 8.21 20.21
N SER A 16 10.14 7.65 20.74
CA SER A 16 9.43 6.56 20.08
C SER A 16 8.91 7.14 18.77
N THR A 17 9.63 6.92 17.68
CA THR A 17 9.13 7.23 16.34
C THR A 17 8.01 6.25 16.08
N SER A 18 6.79 6.70 16.32
CA SER A 18 5.61 5.95 15.94
C SER A 18 5.18 6.44 14.59
N ALA A 19 5.18 5.57 13.58
CA ALA A 19 4.75 5.99 12.28
C ALA A 19 4.05 4.86 11.49
N HIS A 20 2.73 4.89 11.54
CA HIS A 20 1.89 3.89 10.93
C HIS A 20 0.78 4.57 10.16
N MET A 21 0.58 4.18 8.91
CA MET A 21 -0.44 4.77 8.05
C MET A 21 -1.33 3.65 7.50
N GLN A 22 -2.58 4.00 7.25
CA GLN A 22 -3.53 3.14 6.56
C GLN A 22 -4.35 3.93 5.54
N LEU A 23 -5.13 3.23 4.71
CA LEU A 23 -6.13 3.87 3.85
C LEU A 23 -7.25 4.51 4.71
N PHE A 24 -7.51 5.78 4.44
CA PHE A 24 -8.74 6.46 4.81
C PHE A 24 -9.82 6.27 3.74
N TYR A 25 -9.43 6.33 2.45
CA TYR A 25 -10.32 6.14 1.31
C TYR A 25 -9.58 5.44 0.17
N PRO A 26 -10.16 4.42 -0.49
CA PRO A 26 -11.33 3.66 -0.03
C PRO A 26 -11.07 3.05 1.35
N ALA A 27 -12.10 2.96 2.20
CA ALA A 27 -11.92 2.43 3.55
C ALA A 27 -11.58 0.92 3.46
N PRO A 28 -10.45 0.47 4.04
CA PRO A 28 -10.00 -0.91 3.88
C PRO A 28 -10.83 -1.87 4.72
N PHE A 29 -10.70 -3.16 4.44
CA PHE A 29 -11.38 -4.18 5.24
C PHE A 29 -10.98 -4.11 6.71
N ASN A 30 -11.94 -4.37 7.60
CA ASN A 30 -11.81 -4.37 9.05
C ASN A 30 -11.26 -3.07 9.70
N ALA A 31 -11.16 -1.98 8.93
CA ALA A 31 -10.72 -0.67 9.38
C ALA A 31 -11.76 0.06 10.22
N SER A 32 -11.35 0.93 11.15
CA SER A 32 -12.26 1.71 12.00
C SER A 32 -13.20 2.65 11.22
N ASN A 33 -12.80 3.07 10.03
CA ASN A 33 -13.56 3.92 9.10
C ASN A 33 -14.41 3.13 8.09
N ASN A 34 -14.36 1.79 8.08
CA ASN A 34 -15.17 1.00 7.15
C ASN A 34 -16.61 0.83 7.68
N PRO A 35 -17.62 1.38 6.97
CA PRO A 35 -19.01 1.38 7.45
C PRO A 35 -19.72 0.03 7.32
N HIS A 36 -19.13 -0.95 6.62
CA HIS A 36 -19.78 -2.23 6.32
C HIS A 36 -19.45 -3.33 7.31
N ARG A 37 -18.49 -3.10 8.20
CA ARG A 37 -18.08 -4.09 9.21
C ARG A 37 -19.24 -4.47 10.12
N THR A 38 -19.37 -5.78 10.38
CA THR A 38 -20.29 -6.27 11.42
C THR A 38 -19.60 -6.45 12.76
N SER A 39 -18.27 -6.62 12.78
CA SER A 39 -17.48 -6.66 14.02
C SER A 39 -17.53 -5.32 14.75
N THR A 40 -17.83 -5.36 16.06
CA THR A 40 -17.85 -4.17 16.93
C THR A 40 -16.47 -3.57 17.14
N THR A 41 -15.39 -4.35 16.95
CA THR A 41 -14.01 -3.92 17.20
C THR A 41 -13.21 -3.97 15.91
N ALA A 42 -12.54 -2.86 15.60
CA ALA A 42 -11.65 -2.76 14.44
C ALA A 42 -10.43 -3.63 14.62
N ASP A 43 -9.74 -3.96 13.53
CA ASP A 43 -8.36 -4.40 13.65
C ASP A 43 -7.54 -3.22 14.22
N PRO A 44 -7.02 -3.32 15.46
CA PRO A 44 -6.26 -2.23 16.07
C PRO A 44 -4.84 -2.13 15.49
N TYR A 45 -4.43 -3.07 14.65
CA TYR A 45 -3.10 -3.18 14.07
C TYR A 45 -3.08 -2.92 12.56
N LEU A 46 -4.18 -2.49 11.95
CA LEU A 46 -4.29 -2.36 10.49
C LEU A 46 -3.28 -1.37 9.88
N GLU A 47 -2.91 -0.35 10.65
CA GLU A 47 -1.88 0.64 10.29
C GLU A 47 -0.43 0.15 10.48
N PHE A 48 -0.21 -0.96 11.21
CA PHE A 48 1.13 -1.46 11.51
C PHE A 48 1.73 -2.18 10.30
N PRO A 49 3.06 -2.27 10.20
CA PRO A 49 3.70 -2.94 9.09
C PRO A 49 3.68 -4.45 9.27
N TYR A 50 3.68 -5.16 8.15
CA TYR A 50 3.67 -6.61 8.00
C TYR A 50 4.83 -7.30 8.68
N ASN A 51 5.96 -6.61 8.79
CA ASN A 51 7.19 -7.08 9.37
C ASN A 51 7.48 -6.45 10.74
N CYS A 52 6.47 -5.86 11.41
CA CYS A 52 6.64 -5.42 12.79
C CYS A 52 6.85 -6.62 13.74
N CYS A 53 7.49 -6.35 14.88
CA CYS A 53 7.54 -7.23 16.08
C CYS A 53 8.29 -8.57 15.93
N GLY A 54 8.88 -8.87 14.78
CA GLY A 54 9.75 -10.04 14.55
C GLY A 54 9.05 -11.21 13.86
N ASP A 55 9.80 -12.28 13.58
CA ASP A 55 9.37 -13.36 12.66
C ASP A 55 8.03 -14.02 13.00
N LYS A 56 7.63 -14.01 14.28
CA LYS A 56 6.41 -14.63 14.79
C LYS A 56 5.17 -13.73 14.75
N ASP A 57 5.38 -12.42 14.61
CA ASP A 57 4.33 -11.40 14.65
C ASP A 57 4.07 -10.80 13.25
N ARG A 58 4.60 -11.46 12.21
CA ARG A 58 4.37 -11.06 10.82
C ARG A 58 2.92 -11.27 10.44
N TRP A 59 2.31 -10.23 9.88
CA TRP A 59 0.93 -10.26 9.45
C TRP A 59 0.76 -11.04 8.15
N MET A 60 -0.41 -11.64 7.96
CA MET A 60 -0.69 -12.48 6.79
C MET A 60 -0.67 -11.64 5.50
N TYR A 61 0.14 -12.04 4.52
CA TYR A 61 0.09 -11.50 3.17
C TYR A 61 -0.75 -12.42 2.26
N PRO A 62 -1.60 -11.85 1.36
CA PRO A 62 -1.90 -10.43 1.18
C PRO A 62 -2.94 -9.93 2.20
N CYS A 63 -3.18 -8.61 2.24
CA CYS A 63 -4.32 -7.97 2.90
C CYS A 63 -4.64 -8.37 4.37
N ARG A 64 -3.70 -8.95 5.12
CA ARG A 64 -3.90 -9.50 6.48
C ARG A 64 -4.90 -10.66 6.53
N GLY A 65 -5.17 -11.31 5.39
CA GLY A 65 -6.19 -12.34 5.25
C GLY A 65 -7.61 -11.79 5.02
N TYR A 66 -7.78 -10.46 5.01
CA TYR A 66 -9.10 -9.84 4.85
C TYR A 66 -9.59 -9.82 3.39
N GLU A 67 -8.77 -10.19 2.41
CA GLU A 67 -9.21 -10.44 1.04
C GLU A 67 -10.33 -11.49 0.99
N SER A 68 -10.39 -12.39 1.96
CA SER A 68 -11.49 -13.36 2.15
C SER A 68 -12.87 -12.73 2.39
N LEU A 69 -12.92 -11.44 2.77
CA LEU A 69 -14.17 -10.70 2.95
C LEU A 69 -14.75 -10.16 1.64
N LEU A 70 -14.01 -10.22 0.54
CA LEU A 70 -14.49 -9.80 -0.77
C LEU A 70 -15.81 -10.52 -1.11
N ASN A 71 -16.78 -9.77 -1.62
CA ASN A 71 -18.12 -10.25 -1.96
C ASN A 71 -18.98 -10.72 -0.76
N THR A 72 -18.58 -10.40 0.47
CA THR A 72 -19.42 -10.56 1.67
C THR A 72 -20.04 -9.21 2.07
N PRO A 73 -21.10 -9.19 2.91
CA PRO A 73 -21.64 -7.94 3.45
C PRO A 73 -20.59 -7.10 4.18
N ASP A 74 -19.70 -7.73 4.96
CA ASP A 74 -18.61 -7.07 5.70
C ASP A 74 -17.53 -6.47 4.79
N GLY A 75 -17.42 -6.99 3.56
CA GLY A 75 -16.52 -6.50 2.53
C GLY A 75 -17.23 -5.81 1.37
N ALA A 76 -18.40 -5.20 1.61
CA ALA A 76 -19.07 -4.41 0.58
C ALA A 76 -18.18 -3.23 0.11
N PRO A 77 -18.27 -2.82 -1.18
CA PRO A 77 -17.43 -1.77 -1.73
C PRO A 77 -17.55 -0.43 -1.00
N THR A 78 -16.42 0.18 -0.68
CA THR A 78 -16.37 1.50 0.00
C THR A 78 -16.08 2.66 -0.96
N ALA A 79 -15.85 2.35 -2.24
CA ALA A 79 -15.78 3.31 -3.33
C ALA A 79 -16.38 2.73 -4.61
N THR A 80 -16.76 3.62 -5.52
CA THR A 80 -17.14 3.28 -6.89
C THR A 80 -16.32 4.14 -7.82
N TRP A 81 -15.59 3.52 -8.74
CA TRP A 81 -14.80 4.21 -9.75
C TRP A 81 -15.12 3.67 -11.13
N ARG A 82 -14.89 4.49 -12.14
CA ARG A 82 -15.07 4.10 -13.54
C ARG A 82 -13.74 3.74 -14.16
N ALA A 83 -13.68 2.64 -14.89
CA ALA A 83 -12.49 2.29 -15.65
C ALA A 83 -12.14 3.40 -16.65
N GLY A 84 -10.90 3.89 -16.61
CA GLY A 84 -10.38 4.96 -17.46
C GLY A 84 -10.50 6.37 -16.87
N ASP A 85 -11.28 6.57 -15.80
CA ASP A 85 -11.43 7.88 -15.17
C ASP A 85 -10.31 8.15 -14.15
N SER A 86 -10.08 9.42 -13.86
CA SER A 86 -9.29 9.84 -12.70
C SER A 86 -10.03 9.46 -11.40
N ALA A 87 -9.27 8.96 -10.43
CA ALA A 87 -9.73 8.61 -9.10
C ALA A 87 -8.65 8.97 -8.08
N ASN A 88 -8.98 8.89 -6.80
CA ASN A 88 -8.06 9.20 -5.72
C ASN A 88 -8.11 8.13 -4.61
N PHE A 89 -7.01 8.01 -3.88
CA PHE A 89 -6.98 7.36 -2.58
C PHE A 89 -6.41 8.32 -1.54
N ILE A 90 -6.78 8.10 -0.28
CA ILE A 90 -6.42 8.96 0.84
C ILE A 90 -5.83 8.08 1.93
N LEU A 91 -4.70 8.51 2.50
CA LEU A 91 -4.06 7.85 3.65
C LEU A 91 -4.34 8.63 4.94
N TRP A 92 -4.17 7.97 6.09
CA TRP A 92 -4.14 8.63 7.39
C TRP A 92 -3.49 7.75 8.46
N GLY A 93 -3.06 8.38 9.55
CA GLY A 93 -2.69 7.72 10.81
C GLY A 93 -3.79 7.97 11.85
N PRO A 94 -4.70 7.01 12.10
CA PRO A 94 -5.90 7.25 12.89
C PRO A 94 -5.68 7.19 14.41
N THR A 95 -4.54 6.69 14.87
CA THR A 95 -4.21 6.58 16.30
C THR A 95 -3.09 7.54 16.70
N SER A 96 -2.80 7.62 18.00
CA SER A 96 -1.62 8.33 18.51
C SER A 96 -0.30 7.74 18.01
N LEU A 97 -0.34 6.55 17.39
CA LEU A 97 0.80 5.87 16.80
C LEU A 97 0.94 6.16 15.28
N GLY A 98 0.01 6.94 14.71
CA GLY A 98 0.00 7.28 13.30
C GLY A 98 1.15 8.20 12.89
N GLY A 99 1.77 7.95 11.74
CA GLY A 99 2.90 8.74 11.26
C GLY A 99 3.35 8.37 9.85
N ASN A 100 3.74 9.38 9.08
CA ASN A 100 4.04 9.24 7.65
C ASN A 100 5.48 8.78 7.34
N HIS A 101 6.29 8.47 8.36
CA HIS A 101 7.73 8.15 8.25
C HIS A 101 8.55 9.11 7.38
N TYR A 102 8.09 10.36 7.27
CA TYR A 102 8.67 11.30 6.33
C TYR A 102 8.78 10.67 4.92
N GLY A 103 7.70 10.09 4.40
CA GLY A 103 7.61 9.56 3.05
C GLY A 103 8.04 8.10 2.90
N GLY A 104 8.76 7.81 1.82
CA GLY A 104 8.89 6.47 1.29
C GLY A 104 8.28 6.38 -0.11
N SER A 105 8.05 5.16 -0.58
CA SER A 105 7.45 4.89 -1.89
C SER A 105 6.29 3.92 -1.76
N CYS A 106 5.28 4.09 -2.60
CA CYS A 106 4.08 3.27 -2.57
C CYS A 106 3.75 2.74 -3.96
N GLN A 107 3.01 1.65 -4.01
CA GLN A 107 2.21 1.32 -5.20
C GLN A 107 0.74 1.21 -4.81
N ILE A 108 -0.10 1.45 -5.80
CA ILE A 108 -1.46 0.97 -5.79
C ILE A 108 -1.67 -0.02 -6.91
N GLY A 109 -2.63 -0.92 -6.74
CA GLY A 109 -2.99 -1.89 -7.75
C GLY A 109 -4.32 -2.54 -7.47
N PHE A 110 -4.70 -3.43 -8.37
CA PHE A 110 -5.95 -4.15 -8.28
C PHE A 110 -5.72 -5.66 -8.38
N SER A 111 -6.59 -6.42 -7.73
CA SER A 111 -6.73 -7.85 -7.96
C SER A 111 -8.12 -8.13 -8.52
N THR A 112 -8.15 -8.84 -9.65
CA THR A 112 -9.37 -9.30 -10.33
C THR A 112 -9.58 -10.82 -10.19
N ASP A 113 -8.76 -11.48 -9.38
CA ASP A 113 -8.73 -12.94 -9.16
C ASP A 113 -8.86 -13.30 -7.68
N GLY A 114 -9.58 -12.46 -6.92
CA GLY A 114 -9.92 -12.70 -5.51
C GLY A 114 -8.74 -12.57 -4.54
N GLY A 115 -7.68 -11.87 -4.93
CA GLY A 115 -6.48 -11.65 -4.12
C GLY A 115 -5.32 -12.58 -4.45
N SER A 116 -5.45 -13.43 -5.48
CA SER A 116 -4.38 -14.36 -5.86
C SER A 116 -3.19 -13.63 -6.48
N THR A 117 -3.45 -12.60 -7.29
CA THR A 117 -2.44 -11.69 -7.85
C THR A 117 -2.92 -10.25 -7.80
N PHE A 118 -1.98 -9.31 -7.63
CA PHE A 118 -2.26 -7.87 -7.67
C PHE A 118 -1.38 -7.24 -8.74
N HIS A 119 -2.00 -6.55 -9.69
CA HIS A 119 -1.30 -5.87 -10.79
C HIS A 119 -1.24 -4.36 -10.53
N VAL A 120 -0.07 -3.76 -10.79
CA VAL A 120 0.21 -2.34 -10.50
C VAL A 120 -0.67 -1.44 -11.37
N ALA A 121 -1.38 -0.51 -10.72
CA ALA A 121 -2.06 0.59 -11.40
C ALA A 121 -1.14 1.82 -11.50
N THR A 122 -0.51 2.22 -10.41
CA THR A 122 0.37 3.39 -10.34
C THR A 122 1.44 3.20 -9.26
N SER A 123 2.67 3.59 -9.58
CA SER A 123 3.79 3.65 -8.63
C SER A 123 4.09 5.09 -8.23
N TYR A 124 4.23 5.34 -6.94
CA TYR A 124 4.66 6.62 -6.35
C TYR A 124 6.07 6.45 -5.81
N GLU A 125 7.06 6.87 -6.60
CA GLU A 125 8.48 6.76 -6.26
C GLU A 125 8.92 8.01 -5.49
N GLY A 126 8.75 7.95 -4.17
CA GLY A 126 9.10 9.00 -3.23
C GLY A 126 7.91 9.85 -2.76
N ASN A 127 8.05 10.45 -1.58
CA ASN A 127 7.02 11.30 -0.95
C ASN A 127 5.62 10.65 -0.89
N CYS A 128 5.56 9.34 -0.68
CA CYS A 128 4.33 8.64 -0.37
C CYS A 128 4.52 7.84 0.94
N PRO A 129 3.78 8.16 2.01
CA PRO A 129 2.82 9.27 2.18
C PRO A 129 3.47 10.67 2.05
N HIS A 130 2.65 11.73 1.92
CA HIS A 130 3.15 13.11 1.77
C HIS A 130 3.88 13.54 3.05
N ARG A 131 5.20 13.72 2.98
CA ARG A 131 6.05 13.90 4.16
C ARG A 131 5.73 15.17 4.96
N ASN A 132 5.31 16.24 4.29
CA ASN A 132 5.13 17.58 4.86
C ASN A 132 3.66 17.95 5.11
N ASN A 133 2.72 17.04 4.85
CA ASN A 133 1.28 17.34 4.89
C ASN A 133 0.58 16.69 6.10
N GLY A 134 1.32 16.45 7.18
CA GLY A 134 0.78 15.82 8.38
C GLY A 134 0.41 14.35 8.16
N VAL A 135 -0.48 13.84 9.02
CA VAL A 135 -0.89 12.42 9.06
C VAL A 135 -2.39 12.25 8.90
N GLY A 136 -3.13 13.35 8.76
CA GLY A 136 -4.58 13.34 8.58
C GLY A 136 -4.99 13.22 7.11
N PRO A 137 -6.25 12.81 6.86
CA PRO A 137 -6.75 12.62 5.50
C PRO A 137 -6.75 13.90 4.65
N GLU A 138 -6.80 15.07 5.28
CA GLU A 138 -6.79 16.38 4.61
C GLU A 138 -5.50 16.68 3.83
N GLY A 139 -4.39 16.05 4.22
CA GLY A 139 -3.07 16.28 3.62
C GLY A 139 -2.52 15.11 2.80
N GLN A 140 -3.24 13.99 2.79
CA GLN A 140 -2.75 12.69 2.36
C GLN A 140 -3.51 12.11 1.15
N ASN A 141 -3.93 12.97 0.22
CA ASN A 141 -4.63 12.59 -1.00
C ASN A 141 -3.66 12.31 -2.16
N PHE A 142 -3.95 11.26 -2.94
CA PHE A 142 -3.16 10.82 -4.08
C PHE A 142 -4.07 10.53 -5.26
N GLU A 143 -3.80 11.16 -6.40
CA GLU A 143 -4.56 10.96 -7.64
C GLU A 143 -3.93 9.85 -8.48
N PHE A 144 -4.77 9.10 -9.19
CA PHE A 144 -4.37 8.10 -10.19
C PHE A 144 -5.44 7.99 -11.29
N VAL A 145 -5.13 7.22 -12.33
CA VAL A 145 -6.11 6.84 -13.37
C VAL A 145 -6.43 5.37 -13.21
N VAL A 146 -7.72 5.04 -13.10
CA VAL A 146 -8.16 3.63 -13.07
C VAL A 146 -7.82 3.01 -14.44
N PRO A 147 -7.15 1.83 -14.51
CA PRO A 147 -6.85 1.19 -15.78
C PRO A 147 -8.11 1.07 -16.66
N SER A 148 -8.02 1.52 -17.92
CA SER A 148 -9.19 1.66 -18.80
C SER A 148 -9.85 0.33 -19.19
N ASP A 149 -9.08 -0.75 -19.11
CA ASP A 149 -9.49 -2.12 -19.40
C ASP A 149 -9.70 -2.96 -18.12
N LEU A 150 -9.71 -2.33 -16.93
CA LEU A 150 -10.06 -3.00 -15.69
C LEU A 150 -11.51 -3.51 -15.76
N ALA A 151 -11.70 -4.79 -15.50
CA ALA A 151 -12.99 -5.44 -15.63
C ALA A 151 -14.03 -4.85 -14.64
N PRO A 152 -15.25 -4.52 -15.10
CA PRO A 152 -16.33 -4.07 -14.22
C PRO A 152 -16.72 -5.11 -13.17
N GLY A 153 -17.19 -4.62 -12.02
CA GLY A 153 -17.59 -5.39 -10.84
C GLY A 153 -16.80 -5.03 -9.60
N VAL A 154 -17.07 -5.75 -8.51
CA VAL A 154 -16.35 -5.56 -7.24
C VAL A 154 -14.95 -6.17 -7.35
N GLN A 155 -13.93 -5.32 -7.24
CA GLN A 155 -12.52 -5.70 -7.28
C GLN A 155 -11.82 -5.34 -5.98
N LEU A 156 -10.68 -5.96 -5.73
CA LEU A 156 -9.77 -5.55 -4.65
C LEU A 156 -8.91 -4.40 -5.13
N PHE A 157 -8.89 -3.31 -4.37
CA PHE A 157 -7.90 -2.25 -4.47
C PHE A 157 -6.88 -2.44 -3.34
N ALA A 158 -5.59 -2.39 -3.67
CA ALA A 158 -4.50 -2.49 -2.72
C ALA A 158 -3.64 -1.23 -2.74
N TRP A 159 -3.27 -0.75 -1.56
CA TRP A 159 -2.17 0.19 -1.34
C TRP A 159 -1.06 -0.55 -0.60
N ILE A 160 0.17 -0.43 -1.10
CA ILE A 160 1.38 -0.95 -0.48
C ILE A 160 2.39 0.18 -0.30
N TRP A 161 3.09 0.21 0.82
CA TRP A 161 4.04 1.26 1.17
C TRP A 161 5.31 0.69 1.79
N TYR A 162 6.43 1.26 1.37
CA TYR A 162 7.76 1.04 1.89
C TYR A 162 8.30 2.35 2.44
N ASN A 163 8.39 2.43 3.76
CA ASN A 163 9.12 3.52 4.39
C ASN A 163 10.63 3.24 4.39
N ARG A 164 11.43 4.20 4.87
CA ARG A 164 12.89 4.10 4.85
C ARG A 164 13.46 3.37 6.07
N GLU A 165 12.60 2.89 6.95
CA GLU A 165 12.91 2.04 8.10
C GLU A 165 12.74 0.54 7.77
N GLN A 166 12.56 0.21 6.48
CA GLN A 166 12.31 -1.14 5.96
C GLN A 166 11.01 -1.75 6.45
N GLU A 167 9.96 -0.96 6.60
CA GLU A 167 8.67 -1.49 7.01
C GLU A 167 7.73 -1.59 5.81
N LEU A 168 7.09 -2.75 5.68
CA LEU A 168 6.10 -3.04 4.66
C LEU A 168 4.70 -2.78 5.21
N ASN A 169 3.96 -1.83 4.66
CA ASN A 169 2.54 -1.65 4.96
C ASN A 169 1.69 -2.04 3.75
N MET A 170 0.57 -2.72 3.99
CA MET A 170 -0.40 -3.00 2.94
C MET A 170 -1.82 -2.93 3.50
N ASN A 171 -2.72 -2.28 2.78
CA ASN A 171 -4.15 -2.33 3.03
C ASN A 171 -4.91 -2.65 1.77
N CYS A 172 -6.03 -3.35 1.92
CA CYS A 172 -6.92 -3.69 0.82
C CYS A 172 -8.34 -3.26 1.12
N ALA A 173 -9.05 -2.80 0.09
CA ALA A 173 -10.44 -2.41 0.13
C ALA A 173 -11.21 -3.06 -1.03
N ALA A 174 -12.49 -3.30 -0.85
CA ALA A 174 -13.40 -3.56 -1.96
C ALA A 174 -13.78 -2.24 -2.63
N VAL A 175 -13.70 -2.21 -3.96
CA VAL A 175 -14.15 -1.09 -4.79
C VAL A 175 -15.01 -1.62 -5.93
N GLU A 176 -16.09 -0.90 -6.27
CA GLU A 176 -16.92 -1.21 -7.43
C GLU A 176 -16.33 -0.52 -8.65
N ILE A 177 -15.93 -1.30 -9.65
CA ILE A 177 -15.49 -0.77 -10.95
C ILE A 177 -16.67 -0.78 -11.90
N VAL A 178 -17.03 0.39 -12.43
CA VAL A 178 -18.07 0.50 -13.46
C VAL A 178 -17.44 0.63 -14.85
N ALA A 179 -18.20 0.20 -15.86
CA ALA A 179 -17.76 0.22 -17.25
C ALA A 179 -17.34 1.63 -17.72
N PRO A 180 -16.35 1.73 -18.64
CA PRO A 180 -15.97 2.99 -19.25
C PRO A 180 -17.19 3.70 -19.87
N GLU A 181 -17.11 5.03 -19.98
CA GLU A 181 -18.13 5.77 -20.70
C GLU A 181 -18.14 5.33 -22.16
N ALA A 182 -19.32 5.02 -22.71
CA ALA A 182 -19.44 4.67 -24.11
C ALA A 182 -19.01 5.89 -24.96
N PRO A 183 -18.16 5.71 -25.99
CA PRO A 183 -17.77 6.82 -26.84
C PRO A 183 -19.03 7.44 -27.46
N ILE A 184 -19.29 8.72 -27.19
CA ILE A 184 -20.39 9.44 -27.81
C ILE A 184 -20.04 9.61 -29.31
N GLY A 185 -20.64 8.79 -30.17
CA GLY A 185 -20.91 9.01 -31.60
C GLY A 185 -19.77 9.48 -32.52
N TYR A 186 -19.45 8.65 -33.53
CA TYR A 186 -18.83 9.01 -34.84
C TYR A 186 -17.83 10.18 -34.88
N ALA A 187 -16.85 10.24 -33.98
CA ALA A 187 -15.68 11.08 -34.17
C ALA A 187 -14.45 10.17 -34.26
N ARG A 188 -14.02 9.90 -35.49
CA ARG A 188 -12.67 9.43 -35.79
C ARG A 188 -11.72 10.60 -35.53
N ASP A 189 -11.48 10.92 -34.27
CA ASP A 189 -10.36 11.77 -33.87
C ASP A 189 -9.29 10.85 -33.28
N THR A 190 -8.27 10.56 -34.08
CA THR A 190 -7.07 9.81 -33.70
C THR A 190 -6.17 10.67 -32.81
N ARG A 191 -6.73 11.28 -31.77
CA ARG A 191 -5.97 11.71 -30.61
C ARG A 191 -6.18 10.66 -29.55
N SER A 192 -5.36 9.61 -29.68
CA SER A 192 -4.99 8.79 -28.53
C SER A 192 -4.60 9.74 -27.41
N SER A 193 -5.51 10.00 -26.48
CA SER A 193 -5.09 10.08 -25.08
C SER A 193 -4.23 8.84 -24.91
N ALA A 194 -2.96 9.01 -24.58
CA ALA A 194 -2.01 7.91 -24.54
C ALA A 194 -2.56 6.92 -23.52
N SER A 195 -3.26 5.88 -24.00
CA SER A 195 -3.47 4.67 -23.25
C SER A 195 -2.06 4.22 -22.94
N THR A 196 -1.72 4.26 -21.66
CA THR A 196 -0.53 3.59 -21.17
C THR A 196 -0.58 2.18 -21.74
N SER A 197 0.43 1.86 -22.55
CA SER A 197 0.36 0.92 -23.68
C SER A 197 0.35 -0.55 -23.26
N MET A 198 -0.15 -0.85 -22.07
CA MET A 198 -0.04 -2.13 -21.40
C MET A 198 -1.42 -2.55 -20.87
N PRO A 199 -2.00 -3.64 -21.42
CA PRO A 199 -3.19 -4.28 -20.87
C PRO A 199 -3.04 -4.54 -19.37
N PHE A 200 -4.12 -4.40 -18.61
CA PHE A 200 -4.10 -4.54 -17.15
C PHE A 200 -3.52 -5.87 -16.69
N ASP A 201 -3.90 -6.98 -17.34
CA ASP A 201 -3.41 -8.34 -17.03
C ASP A 201 -1.94 -8.56 -17.40
N ALA A 202 -1.38 -7.73 -18.28
CA ALA A 202 0.03 -7.72 -18.66
C ALA A 202 0.86 -6.76 -17.80
N ARG A 203 0.24 -5.99 -16.89
CA ARG A 203 0.99 -5.10 -16.00
C ARG A 203 1.82 -5.90 -15.01
N PRO A 204 2.97 -5.37 -14.56
CA PRO A 204 3.72 -5.96 -13.48
C PRO A 204 2.85 -6.27 -12.26
N LEU A 205 3.17 -7.35 -11.56
CA LEU A 205 2.67 -7.60 -10.22
C LEU A 205 3.16 -6.49 -9.27
N MET A 206 2.34 -6.18 -8.28
CA MET A 206 2.74 -5.29 -7.19
C MET A 206 3.98 -5.85 -6.50
N PHE A 207 4.94 -4.96 -6.29
CA PHE A 207 6.21 -5.25 -5.66
C PHE A 207 5.99 -5.65 -4.20
N VAL A 208 6.80 -6.59 -3.69
CA VAL A 208 6.76 -7.03 -2.30
C VAL A 208 8.18 -7.30 -1.80
N ALA A 209 8.57 -6.61 -0.74
CA ALA A 209 9.87 -6.72 -0.11
C ALA A 209 9.75 -6.61 1.40
N ASP A 210 10.88 -6.77 2.10
CA ASP A 210 11.04 -6.60 3.54
C ASP A 210 10.13 -7.51 4.40
N ASN A 211 9.49 -8.51 3.81
CA ASN A 211 8.65 -9.49 4.51
C ASN A 211 9.39 -10.81 4.78
N GLY A 212 10.72 -10.81 4.70
CA GLY A 212 11.57 -11.99 4.84
C GLY A 212 11.66 -12.85 3.57
N ASN A 213 11.42 -12.26 2.39
CA ASN A 213 11.55 -12.91 1.08
C ASN A 213 12.95 -12.72 0.42
N ASP A 214 13.96 -12.32 1.20
CA ASP A 214 15.30 -11.93 0.72
C ASP A 214 15.30 -10.86 -0.38
N CYS A 215 14.25 -10.03 -0.45
CA CYS A 215 14.23 -8.78 -1.21
C CYS A 215 14.16 -7.62 -0.22
N GLU A 216 15.18 -6.77 -0.27
CA GLU A 216 15.37 -5.67 0.68
C GLU A 216 15.25 -4.32 -0.02
N THR A 217 14.39 -3.44 0.48
CA THR A 217 14.27 -2.08 -0.04
C THR A 217 15.46 -1.20 0.36
N PRO A 218 15.66 -0.05 -0.30
CA PRO A 218 16.63 0.92 0.17
C PRO A 218 16.29 1.40 1.58
N HIS A 219 17.23 1.22 2.51
CA HIS A 219 17.11 1.70 3.87
C HIS A 219 17.26 3.24 3.91
N SER A 220 17.15 3.81 5.12
CA SER A 220 17.31 5.20 5.63
C SER A 220 17.93 6.33 4.78
N THR A 221 18.65 6.06 3.70
CA THR A 221 19.32 7.04 2.83
C THR A 221 18.61 7.29 1.49
N ALA A 222 17.69 6.42 1.07
CA ALA A 222 17.01 6.52 -0.22
C ALA A 222 15.53 6.10 -0.13
N GLU A 223 14.76 6.48 -1.14
CA GLU A 223 13.41 5.97 -1.37
C GLU A 223 13.44 4.87 -2.44
N LEU A 224 12.49 3.95 -2.40
CA LEU A 224 12.45 2.81 -3.29
C LEU A 224 12.11 3.23 -4.73
N LYS A 225 13.02 2.92 -5.64
CA LYS A 225 12.73 2.81 -7.07
C LYS A 225 12.19 1.42 -7.36
N PHE A 226 11.00 1.32 -7.91
CA PHE A 226 10.44 0.01 -8.22
C PHE A 226 11.16 -0.59 -9.44
N PRO A 227 11.60 -1.87 -9.38
CA PRO A 227 12.20 -2.54 -10.55
C PRO A 227 11.25 -2.60 -11.75
N GLU A 228 9.97 -2.80 -11.47
CA GLU A 228 8.90 -2.89 -12.45
C GLU A 228 7.72 -2.00 -12.02
N PRO A 229 7.80 -0.68 -12.24
CA PRO A 229 6.84 0.28 -11.70
C PRO A 229 5.48 0.27 -12.44
N GLY A 230 5.33 -0.55 -13.48
CA GLY A 230 4.20 -0.49 -14.39
C GLY A 230 4.25 0.75 -15.30
N PRO A 231 3.16 1.01 -16.05
CA PRO A 231 3.18 2.04 -17.08
C PRO A 231 2.92 3.45 -16.53
N GLU A 232 2.41 3.58 -15.31
CA GLU A 232 2.11 4.86 -14.66
C GLU A 232 3.03 5.07 -13.44
N VAL A 233 3.85 6.12 -13.49
CA VAL A 233 4.81 6.45 -12.43
C VAL A 233 4.69 7.93 -12.07
N VAL A 234 4.46 8.19 -10.78
CA VAL A 234 4.53 9.53 -10.19
C VAL A 234 5.85 9.63 -9.43
N VAL A 235 6.71 10.54 -9.87
CA VAL A 235 7.97 10.83 -9.19
C VAL A 235 7.69 11.79 -8.03
N GLY A 236 8.24 11.48 -6.86
CA GLY A 236 8.13 12.29 -5.65
C GLY A 236 8.88 13.62 -5.71
N ASP A 237 9.10 14.21 -4.54
CA ASP A 237 9.68 15.56 -4.38
C ASP A 237 11.21 15.61 -4.54
N GLY A 238 11.88 14.47 -4.72
CA GLY A 238 13.33 14.38 -4.90
C GLY A 238 14.14 14.74 -3.64
N VAL A 239 13.50 14.81 -2.47
CA VAL A 239 14.20 15.05 -1.19
C VAL A 239 15.17 13.92 -0.87
N TYR A 240 14.81 12.69 -1.23
CA TYR A 240 15.70 11.53 -1.19
C TYR A 240 15.99 11.01 -2.59
N PRO A 241 17.19 10.44 -2.81
CA PRO A 241 17.47 9.73 -4.05
C PRO A 241 16.61 8.48 -4.15
N LEU A 242 16.32 8.05 -5.38
CA LEU A 242 15.65 6.78 -5.68
C LEU A 242 16.69 5.69 -5.93
N GLU A 243 16.55 4.54 -5.25
CA GLU A 243 17.44 3.38 -5.39
C GLU A 243 16.66 2.10 -5.66
N LEU A 244 17.25 1.20 -6.46
CA LEU A 244 16.68 -0.14 -6.68
C LEU A 244 16.85 -1.01 -5.42
N PRO A 245 15.92 -1.95 -5.16
CA PRO A 245 16.06 -2.90 -4.08
C PRO A 245 17.18 -3.92 -4.36
N LYS A 246 17.61 -4.65 -3.33
CA LYS A 246 18.69 -5.64 -3.39
C LYS A 246 18.18 -7.03 -3.04
N GLY A 247 18.81 -8.06 -3.62
CA GLY A 247 18.47 -9.45 -3.37
C GLY A 247 17.50 -10.04 -4.41
N ALA A 248 16.63 -10.94 -3.97
CA ALA A 248 15.73 -11.73 -4.81
C ALA A 248 14.43 -10.98 -5.14
N CYS A 249 14.56 -9.86 -5.85
CA CYS A 249 13.48 -8.90 -6.11
C CYS A 249 12.76 -9.03 -7.46
N GLY A 250 13.02 -10.12 -8.20
CA GLY A 250 12.26 -10.44 -9.41
C GLY A 250 10.86 -10.98 -9.07
N GLN A 251 9.87 -10.74 -9.94
CA GLN A 251 8.49 -11.15 -9.69
C GLN A 251 8.34 -12.64 -9.36
N LYS A 252 9.08 -13.50 -10.08
CA LYS A 252 9.05 -14.94 -9.89
C LYS A 252 9.60 -15.33 -8.52
N GLU A 253 10.73 -14.75 -8.11
CA GLU A 253 11.37 -14.99 -6.83
C GLU A 253 10.49 -14.50 -5.68
N MET A 254 9.91 -13.30 -5.81
CA MET A 254 9.01 -12.73 -4.83
C MET A 254 7.77 -13.62 -4.61
N LEU A 255 7.09 -14.04 -5.68
CA LEU A 255 5.92 -14.92 -5.59
C LEU A 255 6.24 -16.26 -4.91
N ALA A 256 7.36 -16.90 -5.30
CA ALA A 256 7.75 -18.19 -4.75
C ALA A 256 7.99 -18.13 -3.22
N LYS A 257 8.43 -16.97 -2.71
CA LYS A 257 8.76 -16.78 -1.29
C LYS A 257 7.63 -16.22 -0.46
N GLN A 258 6.65 -15.55 -1.08
CA GLN A 258 5.43 -15.11 -0.39
C GLN A 258 4.52 -16.27 0.05
N GLY A 259 4.63 -17.44 -0.61
CA GLY A 259 3.87 -18.64 -0.26
C GLY A 259 4.22 -19.30 1.09
N TYR A 260 5.33 -18.90 1.74
CA TYR A 260 5.85 -19.56 2.94
C TYR A 260 4.91 -19.54 4.15
N TYR A 261 4.02 -18.54 4.26
CA TYR A 261 3.09 -18.42 5.37
C TYR A 261 1.86 -19.34 5.27
N VAL A 262 1.56 -19.84 4.07
CA VAL A 262 0.45 -20.78 3.84
C VAL A 262 0.87 -22.19 4.24
N GLU A 263 2.14 -22.55 3.99
CA GLU A 263 2.64 -23.91 4.18
C GLU A 263 2.93 -24.24 5.66
N SER A 264 3.29 -23.26 6.50
CA SER A 264 3.51 -23.47 7.93
C SER A 264 2.23 -23.73 8.76
N ARG A 265 1.04 -23.74 8.14
CA ARG A 265 -0.23 -24.19 8.76
C ARG A 265 -0.63 -25.62 8.39
N GLY A 266 0.09 -26.28 7.49
CA GLY A 266 -0.15 -27.69 7.21
C GLY A 266 0.62 -28.56 8.19
N ASP A 267 0.16 -28.67 9.44
CA ASP A 267 0.46 -29.78 10.38
C ASP A 267 -0.12 -29.59 11.81
N GLU A 268 -1.21 -28.84 12.00
CA GLU A 268 -1.99 -28.91 13.26
C GLU A 268 -3.49 -29.04 12.98
N TYR A 269 -3.92 -30.29 12.79
CA TYR A 269 -5.28 -30.78 13.06
C TYR A 269 -5.20 -32.04 13.91
#